data_AF-A0A060BVY4-F1
#
_entry.id   AF-A0A060BVY4-F1
#
_cell.length_a   1.000
_cell.length_b   1.000
_cell.length_c   1.000
_cell.angle_alpha   90.00
_cell.angle_beta   90.00
_cell.angle_gamma   90.00
#
_symmetry.space_group_name_H-M   'P 1'
#
loop_
_entity.id
_entity.type
_entity.pdbx_description
1 polymer ?
#
loop_
_entity_poly.entity_id
_entity_poly.type
_entity_poly.pdbx_seq_one_letter_code
_entity_poly.pdbx_strand_id
1 'polypeptide(L)'
;MRAHFGGREMFAVGEYWTADLDELKAYIEKVEGSMRLFDVPLHFRLLAAAQGGNSFDLRTIFDGALVADNPLLAVTFVDNHDTQPGSSLASWVDPWFKPLAYALIMLRRDGYPCLFYADYFGHQGGGDDDPELASHKVLLDAFLDARAKYNYGDQHDYFDHPNCIGWLP
;
A
#
# COMPACT_ATOMS: atom_id res chain seq x y z
N MET A 1 -8.62 15.26 -17.29
CA MET A 1 -9.79 16.00 -16.72
C MET A 1 -10.62 15.01 -15.90
N ARG A 2 -10.98 15.28 -14.64
CA ARG A 2 -11.79 14.33 -13.84
C ARG A 2 -13.21 14.23 -14.44
N ALA A 3 -13.70 13.02 -14.67
CA ALA A 3 -15.00 12.81 -15.29
C ALA A 3 -16.12 13.22 -14.32
N HIS A 4 -16.98 14.15 -14.77
CA HIS A 4 -18.14 14.59 -14.01
C HIS A 4 -19.41 13.98 -14.60
N PHE A 5 -20.02 13.02 -13.90
CA PHE A 5 -21.33 12.48 -14.28
C PHE A 5 -22.40 13.14 -13.41
N GLY A 6 -23.37 13.83 -14.03
CA GLY A 6 -24.40 14.56 -13.29
C GLY A 6 -23.88 15.66 -12.36
N GLY A 7 -22.72 16.27 -12.69
CA GLY A 7 -22.11 17.33 -11.88
C GLY A 7 -21.34 16.85 -10.64
N ARG A 8 -21.16 15.53 -10.47
CA ARG A 8 -20.39 14.94 -9.37
C ARG A 8 -19.07 14.38 -9.87
N GLU A 9 -18.02 14.57 -9.08
CA GLU A 9 -16.78 13.84 -9.27
C GLU A 9 -17.02 12.35 -8.95
N MET A 10 -16.69 11.48 -9.91
CA MET A 10 -16.76 10.04 -9.71
C MET A 10 -15.36 9.52 -9.39
N PHE A 11 -15.12 9.16 -8.13
CA PHE A 11 -13.88 8.52 -7.74
C PHE A 11 -13.75 7.17 -8.44
N ALA A 12 -12.60 6.92 -9.06
CA ALA A 12 -12.27 5.66 -9.70
C ALA A 12 -10.82 5.28 -9.39
N VAL A 13 -10.61 3.98 -9.18
CA VAL A 13 -9.29 3.35 -9.10
C VAL A 13 -9.23 2.22 -10.12
N GLY A 14 -8.18 2.20 -10.92
CA GLY A 14 -7.88 1.12 -11.85
C GLY A 14 -6.86 0.15 -11.27
N GLU A 15 -7.07 -1.13 -11.52
CA GLU A 15 -6.07 -2.16 -11.30
C GLU A 15 -5.28 -2.36 -12.60
N TYR A 16 -4.09 -1.77 -12.67
CA TYR A 16 -3.12 -2.02 -13.72
C TYR A 16 -1.96 -2.80 -13.09
N TRP A 17 -1.97 -4.12 -13.27
CA TRP A 17 -1.05 -5.00 -12.55
C TRP A 17 0.34 -5.05 -13.18
N THR A 18 1.20 -4.12 -12.79
CA THR A 18 2.62 -4.07 -13.21
C THR A 18 3.50 -3.53 -12.08
N ALA A 19 4.70 -4.09 -11.94
CA ALA A 19 5.72 -3.57 -11.02
C ALA A 19 6.56 -2.45 -11.67
N ASP A 20 6.33 -2.15 -12.95
CA ASP A 20 7.03 -1.09 -13.68
C ASP A 20 6.31 0.26 -13.50
N LEU A 21 6.96 1.19 -12.81
CA LEU A 21 6.44 2.54 -12.58
C LEU A 21 6.19 3.31 -13.89
N ASP A 22 7.03 3.13 -14.91
CA ASP A 22 6.88 3.87 -16.16
C ASP A 22 5.68 3.38 -16.97
N GLU A 23 5.30 2.10 -16.87
CA GLU A 23 4.05 1.60 -17.43
C GLU A 23 2.82 2.24 -16.75
N LEU A 24 2.84 2.36 -15.43
CA LEU A 24 1.76 3.04 -14.68
C LEU A 24 1.65 4.51 -15.07
N LYS A 25 2.79 5.21 -15.19
CA LYS A 25 2.83 6.63 -15.61
C LYS A 25 2.31 6.80 -17.02
N ALA A 26 2.73 5.95 -17.96
CA ALA A 26 2.23 5.96 -19.33
C ALA A 26 0.71 5.70 -19.39
N TYR A 27 0.19 4.80 -18.54
CA TYR A 27 -1.25 4.57 -18.46
C TYR A 27 -2.00 5.78 -17.88
N ILE A 28 -1.49 6.39 -16.81
CA ILE A 28 -2.04 7.62 -16.21
C ILE A 28 -2.13 8.74 -17.25
N GLU A 29 -1.07 8.94 -18.04
CA GLU A 29 -1.04 9.92 -19.12
C GLU A 29 -2.10 9.61 -20.18
N LYS A 30 -2.18 8.35 -20.62
CA LYS A 30 -3.16 7.89 -21.63
C LYS A 30 -4.61 8.11 -21.20
N VAL A 31 -4.91 7.99 -19.90
CA VAL A 31 -6.25 8.26 -19.34
C VAL A 31 -6.40 9.67 -18.77
N GLU A 32 -5.44 10.56 -19.04
CA GLU A 32 -5.41 11.97 -18.62
C GLU A 32 -5.67 12.19 -17.11
N GLY A 33 -5.14 11.28 -16.28
CA GLY A 33 -5.31 11.30 -14.83
C GLY A 33 -6.76 11.22 -14.36
N SER A 34 -7.66 10.65 -15.16
CA SER A 34 -9.09 10.54 -14.85
C SER A 34 -9.43 9.55 -13.75
N MET A 35 -8.48 8.68 -13.37
CA MET A 35 -8.59 7.71 -12.28
C MET A 35 -7.27 7.59 -11.52
N ARG A 36 -7.33 7.07 -10.30
CA ARG A 36 -6.14 6.61 -9.56
C ARG A 36 -5.76 5.18 -9.99
N LEU A 37 -4.57 4.73 -9.64
CA LEU A 37 -4.16 3.34 -9.80
C LEU A 37 -3.70 2.74 -8.47
N PHE A 38 -3.85 1.43 -8.33
CA PHE A 38 -3.20 0.69 -7.25
C PHE A 38 -1.68 0.75 -7.40
N ASP A 39 -0.98 1.03 -6.30
CA ASP A 39 0.48 1.11 -6.25
C ASP A 39 1.11 -0.28 -6.11
N VAL A 40 1.03 -1.05 -7.21
CA VAL A 40 1.59 -2.41 -7.32
C VAL A 40 3.12 -2.42 -7.10
N PRO A 41 3.91 -1.44 -7.59
CA PRO A 41 5.32 -1.36 -7.26
C PRO A 41 5.56 -1.28 -5.75
N LEU A 42 4.80 -0.44 -5.01
CA LEU A 42 4.93 -0.37 -3.55
C LEU A 42 4.61 -1.71 -2.88
N HIS A 43 3.57 -2.44 -3.30
CA HIS A 43 3.28 -3.78 -2.78
C HIS A 43 4.51 -4.69 -2.89
N PHE A 44 5.17 -4.74 -4.06
CA PHE A 44 6.38 -5.54 -4.23
C PHE A 44 7.59 -5.03 -3.42
N ARG A 45 7.70 -3.72 -3.15
CA ARG A 45 8.72 -3.18 -2.22
C ARG A 45 8.48 -3.65 -0.78
N LEU A 46 7.22 -3.63 -0.33
CA LEU A 46 6.83 -4.11 1.00
C LEU A 46 7.10 -5.61 1.14
N LEU A 47 6.78 -6.40 0.11
CA LEU A 47 7.09 -7.82 0.05
C LEU A 47 8.61 -8.07 0.13
N ALA A 48 9.40 -7.35 -0.66
CA ALA A 48 10.85 -7.48 -0.67
C ALA A 48 11.47 -7.10 0.69
N ALA A 49 10.92 -6.10 1.38
CA ALA A 49 11.36 -5.73 2.72
C ALA A 49 11.04 -6.82 3.76
N ALA A 50 9.83 -7.40 3.68
CA ALA A 50 9.41 -8.50 4.55
C ALA A 50 10.30 -9.74 4.38
N GLN A 51 10.65 -10.09 3.15
CA GLN A 51 11.48 -11.26 2.83
C GLN A 51 12.97 -11.01 3.08
N GLY A 52 13.47 -9.79 2.81
CA GLY A 52 14.87 -9.43 2.99
C GLY A 52 15.27 -9.20 4.44
N GLY A 53 14.30 -8.93 5.33
CA GLY A 53 14.56 -8.64 6.74
C GLY A 53 15.64 -7.57 6.92
N ASN A 54 16.64 -7.84 7.76
CA ASN A 54 17.72 -6.89 8.05
C ASN A 54 18.70 -6.64 6.88
N SER A 55 18.56 -7.36 5.75
CA SER A 55 19.36 -7.12 4.55
C SER A 55 18.72 -6.14 3.57
N PHE A 56 17.42 -5.86 3.72
CA PHE A 56 16.74 -4.86 2.92
C PHE A 56 17.03 -3.45 3.45
N ASP A 57 17.39 -2.53 2.56
CA ASP A 57 17.64 -1.14 2.92
C ASP A 57 16.33 -0.32 2.96
N LEU A 58 15.76 -0.12 4.15
CA LEU A 58 14.48 0.59 4.34
C LEU A 58 14.49 2.03 3.83
N ARG A 59 15.66 2.66 3.68
CA ARG A 59 15.75 4.02 3.09
C ARG A 59 15.19 4.06 1.68
N THR A 60 15.18 2.91 1.00
CA THR A 60 14.72 2.73 -0.37
C THR A 60 13.27 2.28 -0.47
N ILE A 61 12.51 2.13 0.63
CA ILE A 61 11.20 1.45 0.64
C ILE A 61 10.18 2.02 -0.36
N PHE A 62 10.27 3.30 -0.71
CA PHE A 62 9.41 3.96 -1.70
C PHE A 62 10.04 4.12 -3.10
N ASP A 63 11.26 3.63 -3.33
CA ASP A 63 11.92 3.71 -4.63
C ASP A 63 11.09 2.96 -5.68
N GLY A 64 10.75 3.65 -6.76
CA GLY A 64 9.92 3.11 -7.84
C GLY A 64 8.43 2.97 -7.49
N ALA A 65 7.98 3.40 -6.31
CA ALA A 65 6.57 3.39 -5.95
C ALA A 65 5.79 4.51 -6.65
N LEU A 66 4.54 4.24 -7.04
CA LEU A 66 3.67 5.25 -7.64
C LEU A 66 3.40 6.39 -6.66
N VAL A 67 3.28 6.10 -5.36
CA VAL A 67 3.06 7.13 -4.33
C VAL A 67 4.23 8.11 -4.20
N ALA A 68 5.45 7.68 -4.52
CA ALA A 68 6.63 8.56 -4.51
C ALA A 68 6.66 9.50 -5.72
N ASP A 69 6.13 9.07 -6.86
CA ASP A 69 6.08 9.84 -8.11
C ASP A 69 4.81 10.72 -8.20
N ASN A 70 3.64 10.14 -7.97
CA ASN A 70 2.35 10.80 -8.08
C ASN A 70 1.41 10.44 -6.91
N PRO A 71 1.61 11.06 -5.73
CA PRO A 71 0.89 10.71 -4.50
C PRO A 71 -0.62 10.94 -4.59
N LEU A 72 -1.09 11.84 -5.46
CA LEU A 72 -2.53 12.14 -5.63
C LEU A 72 -3.27 11.11 -6.48
N LEU A 73 -2.53 10.31 -7.27
CA LEU A 73 -3.07 9.27 -8.14
C LEU A 73 -2.73 7.84 -7.69
N ALA A 74 -2.05 7.69 -6.55
CA ALA A 74 -1.71 6.40 -5.96
C ALA A 74 -2.77 5.93 -4.94
N VAL A 75 -3.23 4.70 -5.08
CA VAL A 75 -3.91 3.94 -4.03
C VAL A 75 -2.93 2.91 -3.48
N THR A 76 -2.38 3.17 -2.31
CA THR A 76 -1.39 2.31 -1.66
C THR A 76 -2.08 1.18 -0.91
N PHE A 77 -1.58 -0.05 -1.02
CA PHE A 77 -2.12 -1.23 -0.34
C PHE A 77 -0.98 -2.14 0.10
N VAL A 78 -1.24 -3.00 1.10
CA VAL A 78 -0.27 -4.00 1.55
C VAL A 78 -0.46 -5.31 0.80
N ASP A 79 -1.70 -5.83 0.77
CA ASP A 79 -2.09 -7.05 0.08
C ASP A 79 -3.51 -6.93 -0.47
N ASN A 80 -3.90 -7.85 -1.36
CA ASN A 80 -5.26 -7.96 -1.86
C ASN A 80 -5.63 -9.45 -2.09
N HIS A 81 -6.81 -9.68 -2.68
CA HIS A 81 -7.31 -11.01 -2.99
C HIS A 81 -6.51 -11.80 -4.05
N ASP A 82 -5.67 -11.15 -4.86
CA ASP A 82 -4.80 -11.80 -5.83
C ASP A 82 -3.42 -12.12 -5.25
N THR A 83 -2.95 -11.34 -4.26
CA THR A 83 -1.64 -11.54 -3.61
C THR A 83 -1.68 -12.52 -2.44
N GLN A 84 -2.87 -12.85 -1.94
CA GLN A 84 -3.02 -13.85 -0.87
C GLN A 84 -2.50 -15.24 -1.27
N PRO A 85 -2.12 -16.08 -0.28
CA PRO A 85 -1.70 -17.45 -0.56
C PRO A 85 -2.77 -18.22 -1.35
N GLY A 86 -2.33 -19.05 -2.30
CA GLY A 86 -3.22 -19.85 -3.16
C GLY A 86 -3.82 -19.11 -4.36
N SER A 87 -3.67 -17.78 -4.46
CA SER A 87 -4.16 -16.98 -5.60
C SER A 87 -3.19 -16.93 -6.77
N SER A 88 -3.67 -16.45 -7.93
CA SER A 88 -2.92 -16.39 -9.20
C SER A 88 -1.68 -15.49 -9.17
N LEU A 89 -1.70 -14.45 -8.34
CA LEU A 89 -0.63 -13.48 -8.17
C LEU A 89 0.00 -13.57 -6.77
N ALA A 90 -0.05 -14.76 -6.14
CA ALA A 90 0.38 -14.95 -4.76
C ALA A 90 1.76 -14.33 -4.49
N SER A 91 1.77 -13.34 -3.59
CA SER A 91 2.90 -12.47 -3.28
C SER A 91 2.71 -11.86 -1.88
N TRP A 92 2.29 -12.70 -0.94
CA TRP A 92 1.86 -12.31 0.39
C TRP A 92 2.97 -11.67 1.23
N VAL A 93 2.73 -10.48 1.77
CA VAL A 93 3.68 -9.82 2.68
C VAL A 93 3.73 -10.57 4.01
N ASP A 94 4.93 -10.93 4.49
CA ASP A 94 5.05 -11.75 5.69
C ASP A 94 4.39 -11.09 6.93
N PRO A 95 3.68 -11.87 7.79
CA PRO A 95 2.90 -11.31 8.90
C PRO A 95 3.69 -10.45 9.89
N TRP A 96 5.00 -10.69 10.06
CA TRP A 96 5.84 -9.91 10.95
C TRP A 96 6.04 -8.47 10.46
N PHE A 97 6.01 -8.24 9.14
CA PHE A 97 6.22 -6.94 8.52
C PHE A 97 4.90 -6.21 8.22
N LYS A 98 3.76 -6.91 8.14
CA LYS A 98 2.44 -6.29 7.91
C LYS A 98 2.14 -5.09 8.82
N PRO A 99 2.39 -5.14 10.15
CA PRO A 99 2.28 -3.96 11.01
C PRO A 99 3.05 -2.72 10.52
N LEU A 100 4.27 -2.92 10.03
CA LEU A 100 5.15 -1.87 9.53
C LEU A 100 4.69 -1.37 8.16
N ALA A 101 4.30 -2.28 7.28
CA ALA A 101 3.72 -1.98 5.97
C ALA A 101 2.45 -1.12 6.09
N TYR A 102 1.55 -1.47 7.03
CA TYR A 102 0.37 -0.67 7.29
C TYR A 102 0.70 0.70 7.88
N ALA A 103 1.70 0.80 8.77
CA ALA A 103 2.15 2.11 9.26
C ALA A 103 2.63 3.00 8.11
N LEU A 104 3.42 2.46 7.18
CA LEU A 104 3.94 3.17 6.00
C LEU A 104 2.82 3.74 5.12
N ILE A 105 1.76 2.97 4.84
CA ILE A 105 0.66 3.48 3.98
C ILE A 105 -0.36 4.34 4.74
N MET A 106 -0.58 4.08 6.04
CA MET A 106 -1.64 4.72 6.80
C MET A 106 -1.22 5.99 7.54
N LEU A 107 0.03 6.09 7.98
CA LEU A 107 0.47 7.19 8.84
C LEU A 107 1.33 8.20 8.11
N ARG A 108 1.49 8.06 6.80
CA ARG A 108 2.09 9.08 5.93
C ARG A 108 1.01 9.95 5.29
N ARG A 109 1.40 11.16 4.89
CA ARG A 109 0.54 12.14 4.22
C ARG A 109 0.12 11.69 2.83
N ASP A 110 1.05 11.09 2.12
CA ASP A 110 0.96 10.83 0.68
C ASP A 110 0.22 9.51 0.38
N GLY A 111 -0.52 9.47 -0.74
CA GLY A 111 -1.28 8.30 -1.17
C GLY A 111 -2.67 8.17 -0.54
N TYR A 112 -3.49 7.31 -1.16
CA TYR A 112 -4.79 6.90 -0.63
C TYR A 112 -4.70 5.46 -0.11
N PRO A 113 -4.57 5.23 1.21
CA PRO A 113 -4.41 3.88 1.75
C PRO A 113 -5.68 3.03 1.60
N CYS A 114 -5.49 1.78 1.20
CA CYS A 114 -6.52 0.75 1.13
C CYS A 114 -6.20 -0.37 2.12
N LEU A 115 -7.15 -0.67 3.00
CA LEU A 115 -7.05 -1.80 3.93
C LEU A 115 -7.56 -3.07 3.27
N PHE A 116 -6.86 -4.19 3.51
CA PHE A 116 -7.32 -5.48 3.03
C PHE A 116 -8.23 -6.17 4.05
N TYR A 117 -9.31 -6.77 3.56
CA TYR A 117 -10.31 -7.43 4.40
C TYR A 117 -9.70 -8.58 5.22
N ALA A 118 -8.92 -9.46 4.59
CA ALA A 118 -8.36 -10.63 5.28
C ALA A 118 -7.28 -10.25 6.30
N ASP A 119 -6.53 -9.15 6.09
CA ASP A 119 -5.62 -8.64 7.11
C ASP A 119 -6.37 -8.04 8.30
N TYR A 120 -7.53 -7.43 8.06
CA TYR A 120 -8.35 -6.87 9.11
C TYR A 120 -9.05 -7.96 9.93
N PHE A 121 -9.80 -8.86 9.28
CA PHE A 121 -10.59 -9.86 9.98
C PHE A 121 -9.86 -11.17 10.27
N GLY A 122 -8.70 -11.40 9.65
CA GLY A 122 -8.08 -12.72 9.59
C GLY A 122 -8.86 -13.66 8.66
N HIS A 123 -8.33 -14.86 8.50
CA HIS A 123 -8.97 -15.96 7.80
C HIS A 123 -8.64 -17.27 8.50
N GLN A 124 -9.66 -18.06 8.82
CA GLN A 124 -9.48 -19.39 9.40
C GLN A 124 -9.35 -20.37 8.24
N GLY A 125 -8.11 -20.56 7.78
CA GLY A 125 -7.77 -21.38 6.62
C GLY A 125 -8.31 -22.80 6.68
N GLY A 126 -8.52 -23.42 5.52
CA GLY A 126 -9.11 -24.76 5.38
C GLY A 126 -8.16 -25.87 4.92
N GLY A 127 -6.89 -25.59 4.58
CA GLY A 127 -5.95 -26.59 4.05
C GLY A 127 -4.59 -26.01 3.63
N ASP A 128 -3.74 -26.85 3.00
CA ASP A 128 -2.35 -26.46 2.64
C ASP A 128 -2.28 -25.27 1.67
N ASP A 129 -3.25 -25.15 0.76
CA ASP A 129 -3.38 -24.05 -0.20
C ASP A 129 -4.21 -22.86 0.33
N ASP A 130 -4.71 -22.96 1.57
CA ASP A 130 -5.57 -21.96 2.21
C ASP A 130 -5.14 -21.79 3.68
N PRO A 131 -4.00 -21.13 3.95
CA PRO A 131 -3.45 -21.02 5.29
C PRO A 131 -4.27 -20.08 6.18
N GLU A 132 -4.19 -20.30 7.49
CA GLU A 132 -4.73 -19.36 8.47
C GLU A 132 -4.00 -18.01 8.40
N LEU A 133 -4.76 -16.93 8.27
CA LEU A 133 -4.27 -15.56 8.25
C LEU A 133 -4.61 -14.89 9.58
N ALA A 134 -3.60 -14.36 10.26
CA ALA A 134 -3.78 -13.63 11.51
C ALA A 134 -4.54 -12.32 11.27
N SER A 135 -5.48 -12.01 12.16
CA SER A 135 -6.12 -10.69 12.19
C SER A 135 -5.17 -9.64 12.77
N HIS A 136 -5.06 -8.50 12.09
CA HIS A 136 -4.37 -7.30 12.56
C HIS A 136 -5.34 -6.21 13.05
N LYS A 137 -6.61 -6.54 13.28
CA LYS A 137 -7.69 -5.58 13.62
C LYS A 137 -7.31 -4.58 14.71
N VAL A 138 -6.77 -5.05 15.84
CA VAL A 138 -6.45 -4.19 17.00
C VAL A 138 -5.44 -3.11 16.61
N LEU A 139 -4.42 -3.47 15.82
CA LEU A 139 -3.41 -2.54 15.34
C LEU A 139 -3.99 -1.58 14.29
N LEU A 140 -4.74 -2.12 13.33
CA LEU A 140 -5.33 -1.33 12.25
C LEU A 140 -6.36 -0.33 12.78
N ASP A 141 -7.12 -0.68 13.83
CA ASP A 141 -8.00 0.25 14.53
C ASP A 141 -7.22 1.42 15.14
N ALA A 142 -6.06 1.14 15.75
CA ALA A 142 -5.21 2.19 16.30
C ALA A 142 -4.63 3.10 15.20
N PHE A 143 -4.22 2.55 14.05
CA PHE A 143 -3.74 3.35 12.92
C PHE A 143 -4.86 4.15 12.24
N LEU A 144 -6.07 3.60 12.13
CA LEU A 144 -7.24 4.32 11.65
C LEU A 144 -7.56 5.53 12.55
N ASP A 145 -7.56 5.32 13.87
CA ASP A 145 -7.78 6.39 14.84
C ASP A 145 -6.69 7.46 14.74
N ALA A 146 -5.43 7.03 14.66
CA ALA A 146 -4.29 7.94 14.54
C ALA A 146 -4.33 8.74 13.24
N ARG A 147 -4.63 8.10 12.11
CA ARG A 147 -4.78 8.78 10.81
C ARG A 147 -5.92 9.79 10.86
N ALA A 148 -7.04 9.45 11.49
CA ALA A 148 -8.22 10.31 11.57
C ALA A 148 -8.03 11.51 12.51
N LYS A 149 -7.17 11.42 13.53
CA LYS A 149 -7.03 12.47 14.57
C LYS A 149 -5.74 13.26 14.50
N TYR A 150 -4.63 12.64 14.10
CA TYR A 150 -3.30 13.19 14.30
C TYR A 150 -2.47 13.33 13.02
N ASN A 151 -2.81 12.62 11.94
CA ASN A 151 -2.02 12.63 10.71
C ASN A 151 -2.39 13.80 9.78
N TYR A 152 -2.18 15.02 10.26
CA TYR A 152 -2.43 16.27 9.54
C TYR A 152 -1.25 17.22 9.72
N GLY A 153 -0.88 17.93 8.66
CA GLY A 153 0.21 18.90 8.71
C GLY A 153 1.32 18.60 7.72
N ASP A 154 2.46 19.22 7.98
CA ASP A 154 3.68 19.02 7.20
C ASP A 154 4.35 17.72 7.66
N GLN A 155 4.88 16.94 6.72
CA GLN A 155 5.58 15.71 7.07
C GLN A 155 7.09 15.92 7.01
N HIS A 156 7.80 15.43 8.02
CA HIS A 156 9.26 15.38 8.07
C HIS A 156 9.76 13.94 8.09
N ASP A 157 10.49 13.54 7.04
CA ASP A 157 10.99 12.17 6.87
C ASP A 157 12.41 12.00 7.43
N TYR A 158 12.61 10.90 8.16
CA TYR A 158 13.88 10.44 8.71
C TYR A 158 14.20 9.06 8.14
N PHE A 159 14.66 9.05 6.88
CA PHE A 159 15.00 7.84 6.12
C PHE A 159 16.52 7.72 6.04
N ASP A 160 17.16 7.77 7.20
CA ASP A 160 18.61 7.96 7.35
C ASP A 160 19.34 6.68 7.80
N HIS A 161 18.62 5.62 8.16
CA HIS A 161 19.21 4.35 8.57
C HIS A 161 18.56 3.14 7.85
N PRO A 162 19.34 2.14 7.39
CA PRO A 162 18.84 1.03 6.57
C PRO A 162 17.82 0.13 7.28
N ASN A 163 17.83 0.09 8.62
CA ASN A 163 16.94 -0.80 9.38
C ASN A 163 16.00 -0.05 10.34
N CYS A 164 15.99 1.28 10.30
CA CYS A 164 15.15 2.09 11.17
C CYS A 164 14.84 3.41 10.46
N ILE A 165 13.58 3.60 10.09
CA ILE A 165 13.12 4.82 9.43
C ILE A 165 11.91 5.35 10.20
N GLY A 166 11.64 6.64 10.06
CA GLY A 166 10.49 7.26 10.70
C GLY A 166 10.09 8.55 10.02
N TRP A 167 8.98 9.11 10.49
CA TRP A 167 8.48 10.40 10.05
C TRP A 167 7.65 11.04 11.17
N LEU A 168 7.52 12.36 11.12
CA LEU A 168 6.67 13.13 12.02
C LEU A 168 5.69 13.99 11.19
N PRO A 169 4.44 14.14 11.64
CA PRO A 169 3.50 15.14 11.12
C PRO A 169 3.80 16.55 11.65
#